data_AF-A0A3M7MMD2-F1
#
_entry.id   AF-A0A3M7MMD2-F1
#
_cell.length_a   1.000
_cell.length_b   1.000
_cell.length_c   1.000
_cell.angle_alpha   90.00
_cell.angle_beta   90.00
_cell.angle_gamma   90.00
#
_symmetry.space_group_name_H-M   'P 1'
#
loop_
_entity.id
_entity.type
_entity.pdbx_description
1 polymer ?
#
loop_
_entity_poly.entity_id
_entity_poly.type
_entity_poly.pdbx_seq_one_letter_code
_entity_poly.pdbx_strand_id
1 'polypeptide(L)'
;MAPIIIDDQAGLKVLLAHIVERVREEKNQLVFVDLEGVNLGRLGAVAIMQLLVPPSPIVYLIDVHVLGAKAFEVSTDDATSLKSVLESKTIFKVFFDIRNDSDALFSHFGVNVAGVIDLQVIEYATRQPRGKFVNGLAKCIEKDLPYTPGWSLIKANGRRLFVPEWGGKYEVFLERPLAADIAKYCEQDLVVMPRLLAMYGPKLPTGLAPQIRTIVDDRIRCSKEATFNGKGRHMAIGPYLAPARNNANMASSPEMELVCSDRLGHLCRLDDSPLDNLTDQFNALQVKHK
;
A
#
# COMPACT_ATOMS: atom_id res chain seq x y z
N MET A 1 14.29 -4.58 -10.10
CA MET A 1 14.44 -6.05 -10.01
C MET A 1 13.10 -6.66 -10.40
N ALA A 2 12.96 -7.98 -10.53
CA ALA A 2 11.60 -8.54 -10.70
C ALA A 2 10.93 -8.63 -9.32
N PRO A 3 9.59 -8.52 -9.22
CA PRO A 3 8.91 -8.75 -7.96
C PRO A 3 9.06 -10.21 -7.52
N ILE A 4 9.12 -10.44 -6.21
CA ILE A 4 9.15 -11.79 -5.62
C ILE A 4 7.72 -12.23 -5.33
N ILE A 5 7.27 -13.31 -5.97
CA ILE A 5 5.96 -13.90 -5.71
C ILE A 5 6.07 -14.85 -4.51
N ILE A 6 5.15 -14.72 -3.56
CA ILE A 6 5.04 -15.55 -2.37
C ILE A 6 3.69 -16.26 -2.40
N ASP A 7 3.70 -17.53 -2.77
CA ASP A 7 2.51 -18.38 -2.92
C ASP A 7 2.49 -19.57 -1.95
N ASP A 8 3.46 -19.66 -1.04
CA ASP A 8 3.53 -20.68 0.00
C ASP A 8 3.80 -20.08 1.41
N GLN A 9 3.58 -20.91 2.43
CA GLN A 9 3.72 -20.50 3.83
C GLN A 9 5.19 -20.31 4.25
N ALA A 10 6.14 -20.99 3.60
CA ALA A 10 7.56 -20.90 3.95
C ALA A 10 8.13 -19.54 3.51
N GLY A 11 7.86 -19.13 2.28
CA GLY A 11 8.18 -17.81 1.76
C GLY A 11 7.48 -16.71 2.54
N LEU A 12 6.22 -16.91 2.95
CA LEU A 12 5.51 -15.96 3.80
C LEU A 12 6.22 -15.77 5.16
N LYS A 13 6.64 -16.86 5.81
CA LYS A 13 7.40 -16.77 7.07
C LYS A 13 8.73 -16.05 6.92
N VAL A 14 9.44 -16.26 5.81
CA VAL A 14 10.68 -15.54 5.51
C VAL A 14 10.43 -14.04 5.36
N LEU A 15 9.39 -13.65 4.61
CA LEU A 15 9.02 -12.24 4.49
C LEU A 15 8.64 -11.62 5.84
N LEU A 16 7.86 -12.34 6.67
CA LEU A 16 7.47 -11.85 7.99
C LEU A 16 8.68 -11.65 8.91
N ALA A 17 9.61 -12.60 8.93
CA ALA A 17 10.86 -12.46 9.69
C ALA A 17 11.65 -11.23 9.23
N HIS A 18 11.75 -11.00 7.92
CA HIS A 18 12.38 -9.80 7.39
C HIS A 18 11.69 -8.52 7.82
N ILE A 19 10.36 -8.43 7.71
CA ILE A 19 9.61 -7.24 8.16
C ILE A 19 9.92 -6.95 9.63
N VAL A 20 9.93 -7.98 10.49
CA VAL A 20 10.24 -7.84 11.91
C VAL A 20 11.67 -7.34 12.13
N GLU A 21 12.65 -7.90 11.43
CA GLU A 21 14.04 -7.44 11.49
C GLU A 21 14.15 -5.96 11.11
N ARG A 22 13.53 -5.54 10.01
CA ARG A 22 13.52 -4.13 9.58
C ARG A 22 12.86 -3.21 10.58
N VAL A 23 11.74 -3.62 11.17
CA VAL A 23 11.06 -2.85 12.22
C VAL A 23 11.92 -2.74 13.49
N ARG A 24 12.77 -3.73 13.80
CA ARG A 24 13.72 -3.67 14.93
C ARG A 24 14.91 -2.76 14.64
N GLU A 25 15.42 -2.78 13.41
CA GLU A 25 16.56 -1.95 12.97
C GLU A 25 16.17 -0.47 12.83
N GLU A 26 15.00 -0.20 12.25
CA GLU A 26 14.55 1.14 11.92
C GLU A 26 13.21 1.45 12.62
N LYS A 27 13.28 2.32 13.62
CA LYS A 27 12.10 2.74 14.36
C LYS A 27 11.17 3.54 13.46
N ASN A 28 9.89 3.16 13.48
CA ASN A 28 8.83 3.71 12.62
C ASN A 28 9.00 3.34 11.14
N GLN A 29 9.51 2.13 10.87
CA GLN A 29 9.56 1.54 9.54
C GLN A 29 8.23 1.69 8.80
N LEU A 30 8.32 2.13 7.54
CA LEU A 30 7.19 2.22 6.62
C LEU A 30 7.05 0.90 5.86
N VAL A 31 5.81 0.46 5.69
CA VAL A 31 5.43 -0.64 4.80
C VAL A 31 4.44 -0.09 3.79
N PHE A 32 4.81 -0.08 2.51
CA PHE A 32 3.90 0.33 1.44
C PHE A 32 3.07 -0.88 1.05
N VAL A 33 1.76 -0.68 0.92
CA VAL A 33 0.79 -1.74 0.67
C VAL A 33 -0.18 -1.31 -0.41
N ASP A 34 -0.51 -2.27 -1.28
CA ASP A 34 -1.63 -2.17 -2.22
C ASP A 34 -2.30 -3.55 -2.33
N LEU A 35 -3.51 -3.60 -2.88
CA LEU A 35 -4.21 -4.86 -3.16
C LEU A 35 -4.77 -4.87 -4.57
N GLU A 36 -4.71 -6.05 -5.20
CA GLU A 36 -5.36 -6.28 -6.49
C GLU A 36 -6.24 -7.53 -6.45
N GLY A 37 -7.30 -7.50 -7.24
CA GLY A 37 -8.26 -8.61 -7.30
C GLY A 37 -9.51 -8.32 -8.11
N VAL A 38 -10.54 -9.15 -7.92
CA VAL A 38 -11.79 -9.05 -8.68
C VAL A 38 -12.76 -8.15 -7.94
N ASN A 39 -13.15 -7.02 -8.55
CA ASN A 39 -14.13 -6.11 -7.94
C ASN A 39 -13.79 -5.76 -6.48
N LEU A 40 -12.53 -5.40 -6.23
CA LEU A 40 -11.94 -5.24 -4.89
C LEU A 40 -12.87 -4.52 -3.90
N GLY A 41 -13.10 -5.18 -2.76
CA GLY A 41 -14.08 -4.83 -1.73
C GLY A 41 -14.78 -6.09 -1.21
N ARG A 42 -15.75 -5.93 -0.32
CA ARG A 42 -16.45 -7.05 0.35
C ARG A 42 -17.22 -8.00 -0.57
N LEU A 43 -17.65 -7.52 -1.73
CA LEU A 43 -18.40 -8.31 -2.72
C LEU A 43 -17.49 -8.91 -3.81
N GLY A 44 -16.19 -8.60 -3.75
CA GLY A 44 -15.19 -9.07 -4.67
C GLY A 44 -14.28 -10.13 -4.05
N ALA A 45 -13.05 -10.18 -4.54
CA ALA A 45 -11.99 -11.03 -4.00
C ALA A 45 -10.65 -10.27 -3.98
N VAL A 46 -9.83 -10.57 -2.98
CA VAL A 46 -8.42 -10.17 -2.95
C VAL A 46 -7.60 -11.30 -3.58
N ALA A 47 -6.80 -10.98 -4.59
CA ALA A 47 -6.00 -11.97 -5.29
C ALA A 47 -4.50 -11.83 -4.98
N ILE A 48 -4.00 -10.60 -4.97
CA ILE A 48 -2.60 -10.26 -4.72
C ILE A 48 -2.55 -9.14 -3.69
N MET A 49 -1.66 -9.26 -2.71
CA MET A 49 -1.23 -8.14 -1.86
C MET A 49 0.19 -7.78 -2.20
N GLN A 50 0.44 -6.50 -2.53
CA GLN A 50 1.77 -5.98 -2.78
C GLN A 50 2.34 -5.39 -1.49
N LEU A 51 3.60 -5.71 -1.18
CA LEU A 51 4.34 -5.12 -0.06
C LEU A 51 5.72 -4.63 -0.50
N LEU A 52 6.10 -3.45 -0.02
CA LEU A 52 7.41 -2.86 -0.22
C LEU A 52 7.91 -2.28 1.10
N VAL A 53 9.11 -2.66 1.51
CA VAL A 53 9.73 -2.27 2.78
C VAL A 53 11.07 -1.58 2.49
N PRO A 54 11.11 -0.23 2.46
CA PRO A 54 12.36 0.49 2.27
C PRO A 54 13.42 0.16 3.33
N PRO A 55 14.72 0.34 3.03
CA PRO A 55 15.25 0.78 1.74
C PRO A 55 15.29 -0.26 0.63
N SER A 56 14.82 -1.49 0.84
CA SER A 56 14.79 -2.47 -0.25
C SER A 56 13.83 -2.01 -1.36
N PRO A 57 14.25 -2.03 -2.64
CA PRO A 57 13.39 -1.72 -3.78
C PRO A 57 12.54 -2.94 -4.21
N ILE A 58 12.67 -4.08 -3.52
CA ILE A 58 11.98 -5.32 -3.87
C ILE A 58 10.51 -5.23 -3.47
N VAL A 59 9.62 -5.43 -4.43
CA VAL A 59 8.19 -5.63 -4.18
C VAL A 59 7.91 -7.11 -4.01
N TYR A 60 7.27 -7.45 -2.90
CA TYR A 60 6.76 -8.78 -2.62
C TYR A 60 5.29 -8.85 -3.04
N LEU A 61 4.95 -9.84 -3.87
CA LEU A 61 3.58 -10.13 -4.31
C LEU A 61 3.08 -11.36 -3.55
N ILE A 62 2.34 -11.15 -2.48
CA ILE A 62 1.72 -12.23 -1.71
C ILE A 62 0.50 -12.72 -2.48
N ASP A 63 0.51 -13.97 -2.86
CA ASP A 63 -0.57 -14.64 -3.58
C ASP A 63 -1.69 -15.03 -2.62
N VAL A 64 -2.55 -14.05 -2.30
CA VAL A 64 -3.71 -14.25 -1.42
C VAL A 64 -4.70 -15.23 -2.05
N HIS A 65 -4.78 -15.32 -3.38
CA HIS A 65 -5.63 -16.31 -4.04
C HIS A 65 -5.20 -17.75 -3.74
N VAL A 66 -3.91 -18.04 -3.80
CA VAL A 66 -3.35 -19.36 -3.50
C VAL A 66 -3.34 -19.66 -2.00
N LEU A 67 -2.92 -18.68 -1.19
CA LEU A 67 -2.76 -18.85 0.26
C LEU A 67 -4.11 -18.80 1.01
N GLY A 68 -5.11 -18.09 0.48
CA GLY A 68 -6.38 -17.83 1.15
C GLY A 68 -6.17 -17.20 2.54
N ALA A 69 -6.94 -17.66 3.53
CA ALA A 69 -6.83 -17.19 4.91
C ALA A 69 -5.44 -17.38 5.53
N LYS A 70 -4.66 -18.37 5.05
CA LYS A 70 -3.30 -18.63 5.54
C LYS A 70 -2.35 -17.46 5.29
N ALA A 71 -2.63 -16.60 4.31
CA ALA A 71 -1.87 -15.37 4.09
C ALA A 71 -1.84 -14.47 5.35
N PHE A 72 -2.88 -14.54 6.18
CA PHE A 72 -3.08 -13.69 7.35
C PHE A 72 -2.96 -14.44 8.68
N GLU A 73 -3.19 -15.75 8.69
CA GLU A 73 -3.21 -16.59 9.89
C GLU A 73 -1.86 -17.23 10.22
N VAL A 74 -1.01 -17.49 9.21
CA VAL A 74 0.31 -18.06 9.44
C VAL A 74 1.19 -17.05 10.18
N SER A 75 1.85 -17.52 11.23
CA SER A 75 2.79 -16.73 12.01
C SER A 75 4.19 -17.34 12.06
N THR A 76 5.16 -16.49 12.32
CA THR A 76 6.50 -16.86 12.80
C THR A 76 6.44 -17.40 14.24
N ASP A 77 7.57 -17.90 14.74
CA ASP A 77 7.68 -18.45 16.10
C ASP A 77 7.45 -17.38 17.19
N ASP A 78 7.70 -16.10 16.89
CA ASP A 78 7.38 -14.97 17.76
C ASP A 78 5.93 -14.45 17.60
N ALA A 79 5.06 -15.27 16.99
CA ALA A 79 3.65 -14.99 16.75
C ALA A 79 3.38 -13.78 15.83
N THR A 80 4.37 -13.35 15.02
CA THR A 80 4.14 -12.33 14.00
C THR A 80 3.45 -12.93 12.79
N SER A 81 2.27 -12.43 12.45
CA SER A 81 1.56 -12.73 11.20
C SER A 81 1.39 -11.47 10.35
N LEU A 82 1.00 -11.64 9.09
CA LEU A 82 0.68 -10.50 8.23
C LEU A 82 -0.49 -9.69 8.82
N LYS A 83 -1.47 -10.37 9.43
CA LYS A 83 -2.55 -9.71 10.16
C LYS A 83 -2.01 -8.84 11.29
N SER A 84 -1.13 -9.35 12.16
CA SER A 84 -0.59 -8.55 13.25
C SER A 84 0.21 -7.34 12.76
N VAL A 85 0.92 -7.46 11.63
CA VAL A 85 1.62 -6.33 10.99
C VAL A 85 0.63 -5.26 10.52
N LEU A 86 -0.43 -5.67 9.81
CA LEU A 86 -1.46 -4.76 9.28
C LEU A 86 -2.29 -4.09 10.39
N GLU A 87 -2.52 -4.79 11.51
CA GLU A 87 -3.27 -4.29 12.68
C GLU A 87 -2.40 -3.51 13.68
N SER A 88 -1.07 -3.48 13.49
CA SER A 88 -0.16 -2.75 14.38
C SER A 88 -0.36 -1.23 14.30
N LYS A 89 -0.32 -0.56 15.46
CA LYS A 89 -0.31 0.91 15.56
C LYS A 89 1.09 1.53 15.50
N THR A 90 2.13 0.70 15.50
CA THR A 90 3.54 1.15 15.55
C THR A 90 4.33 0.81 14.29
N ILE A 91 3.82 -0.11 13.48
CA ILE A 91 4.27 -0.34 12.11
C ILE A 91 3.33 0.44 11.21
N PHE A 92 3.85 1.41 10.46
CA PHE A 92 2.99 2.28 9.66
C PHE A 92 2.84 1.75 8.25
N LYS A 93 1.58 1.66 7.79
CA LYS A 93 1.26 1.17 6.45
C LYS A 93 0.86 2.34 5.57
N VAL A 94 1.55 2.50 4.45
CA VAL A 94 1.22 3.51 3.45
C VAL A 94 0.37 2.87 2.37
N PHE A 95 -0.85 3.35 2.22
CA PHE A 95 -1.76 2.99 1.13
C PHE A 95 -2.02 4.21 0.27
N PHE A 96 -2.31 3.99 -1.02
CA PHE A 96 -2.92 5.03 -1.84
C PHE A 96 -4.42 4.77 -1.90
N ASP A 97 -5.20 5.50 -1.08
CA ASP A 97 -6.66 5.33 -0.99
C ASP A 97 -7.15 4.03 -0.31
N ILE A 98 -7.03 3.98 1.03
CA ILE A 98 -7.29 2.78 1.85
C ILE A 98 -8.74 2.22 1.80
N ARG A 99 -9.70 2.93 1.20
CA ARG A 99 -11.13 2.67 1.42
C ARG A 99 -11.57 1.26 0.97
N ASN A 100 -11.23 0.85 -0.25
CA ASN A 100 -11.60 -0.48 -0.76
C ASN A 100 -10.70 -1.58 -0.20
N ASP A 101 -9.42 -1.28 0.05
CA ASP A 101 -8.51 -2.24 0.66
C ASP A 101 -8.95 -2.61 2.07
N SER A 102 -9.31 -1.60 2.88
CA SER A 102 -9.82 -1.83 4.23
C SER A 102 -11.15 -2.58 4.23
N ASP A 103 -12.05 -2.29 3.28
CA ASP A 103 -13.31 -3.02 3.13
C ASP A 103 -13.06 -4.51 2.82
N ALA A 104 -12.16 -4.78 1.86
CA ALA A 104 -11.80 -6.13 1.44
C ALA A 104 -11.09 -6.91 2.57
N LEU A 105 -10.08 -6.32 3.18
CA LEU A 105 -9.31 -6.93 4.27
C LEU A 105 -10.18 -7.28 5.48
N PHE A 106 -11.08 -6.36 5.86
CA PHE A 106 -11.98 -6.58 6.98
C PHE A 106 -13.03 -7.64 6.66
N SER A 107 -13.70 -7.53 5.51
CA SER A 107 -14.84 -8.39 5.19
C SER A 107 -14.45 -9.83 4.87
N HIS A 108 -13.30 -10.04 4.22
CA HIS A 108 -12.85 -11.38 3.80
C HIS A 108 -11.99 -12.07 4.85
N PHE A 109 -11.17 -11.33 5.61
CA PHE A 109 -10.13 -11.90 6.48
C PHE A 109 -10.18 -11.38 7.92
N GLY A 110 -11.16 -10.53 8.25
CA GLY A 110 -11.30 -9.94 9.58
C GLY A 110 -10.09 -9.11 10.01
N VAL A 111 -9.33 -8.54 9.06
CA VAL A 111 -8.15 -7.72 9.33
C VAL A 111 -8.57 -6.27 9.57
N ASN A 112 -8.27 -5.76 10.76
CA ASN A 112 -8.61 -4.42 11.20
C ASN A 112 -7.41 -3.47 11.11
N VAL A 113 -7.13 -2.96 9.91
CA VAL A 113 -5.97 -2.11 9.64
C VAL A 113 -5.84 -0.93 10.63
N ALA A 114 -4.62 -0.67 11.08
CA ALA A 114 -4.27 0.44 11.96
C ALA A 114 -2.91 1.03 11.56
N GLY A 115 -2.53 2.19 12.11
CA GLY A 115 -1.26 2.82 11.74
C GLY A 115 -1.18 3.21 10.26
N VAL A 116 -2.32 3.61 9.67
CA VAL A 116 -2.42 3.87 8.22
C VAL A 116 -2.03 5.30 7.89
N ILE A 117 -1.23 5.45 6.85
CA ILE A 117 -0.92 6.69 6.14
C ILE A 117 -1.60 6.60 4.77
N ASP A 118 -2.64 7.40 4.54
CA ASP A 118 -3.32 7.45 3.24
C ASP A 118 -2.67 8.55 2.36
N LEU A 119 -1.83 8.11 1.42
CA LEU A 119 -1.05 8.97 0.53
C LEU A 119 -1.94 9.85 -0.36
N GLN A 120 -3.15 9.38 -0.73
CA GLN A 120 -4.09 10.16 -1.52
C GLN A 120 -4.63 11.36 -0.72
N VAL A 121 -4.87 11.17 0.59
CA VAL A 121 -5.32 12.26 1.48
C VAL A 121 -4.19 13.27 1.69
N ILE A 122 -2.95 12.81 1.82
CA ILE A 122 -1.76 13.68 1.93
C ILE A 122 -1.55 14.49 0.64
N GLU A 123 -1.65 13.87 -0.54
CA GLU A 123 -1.60 14.59 -1.82
C GLU A 123 -2.68 15.67 -1.88
N TYR A 124 -3.91 15.30 -1.55
CA TYR A 124 -5.03 16.21 -1.59
C TYR A 124 -4.84 17.41 -0.65
N ALA A 125 -4.30 17.18 0.55
CA ALA A 125 -4.05 18.21 1.56
C ALA A 125 -2.91 19.16 1.20
N THR A 126 -1.91 18.69 0.45
CA THR A 126 -0.70 19.46 0.07
C THR A 126 -0.88 20.25 -1.22
N ARG A 127 -1.88 19.93 -2.03
CA ARG A 127 -2.16 20.59 -3.31
C ARG A 127 -2.62 22.04 -3.15
N GLN A 128 -2.08 22.96 -3.94
CA GLN A 128 -2.50 24.38 -3.95
C GLN A 128 -2.73 24.88 -5.39
N PRO A 129 -3.90 25.43 -5.74
CA PRO A 129 -5.13 25.41 -4.95
C PRO A 129 -5.71 23.98 -4.84
N ARG A 130 -6.41 23.69 -3.73
CA ARG A 130 -7.13 22.42 -3.57
C ARG A 130 -8.37 22.42 -4.46
N GLY A 131 -8.42 21.49 -5.41
CA GLY A 131 -9.61 21.23 -6.23
C GLY A 131 -10.67 20.41 -5.50
N LYS A 132 -11.84 20.23 -6.12
CA LYS A 132 -12.99 19.47 -5.56
C LYS A 132 -12.73 17.96 -5.42
N PHE A 133 -11.85 17.40 -6.24
CA PHE A 133 -11.68 15.95 -6.39
C PHE A 133 -10.28 15.49 -5.98
N VAL A 134 -10.15 14.32 -5.36
CA VAL A 134 -8.85 13.66 -5.16
C VAL A 134 -8.24 13.27 -6.51
N ASN A 135 -6.91 13.16 -6.57
CA ASN A 135 -6.23 12.59 -7.73
C ASN A 135 -6.09 11.07 -7.57
N GLY A 136 -6.21 10.33 -8.67
CA GLY A 136 -5.77 8.93 -8.72
C GLY A 136 -4.24 8.86 -8.85
N LEU A 137 -3.65 7.73 -8.44
CA LEU A 137 -2.20 7.53 -8.42
C LEU A 137 -1.52 7.88 -9.74
N ALA A 138 -2.11 7.45 -10.87
CA ALA A 138 -1.57 7.75 -12.20
C ALA A 138 -1.41 9.26 -12.46
N LYS A 139 -2.42 10.05 -12.04
CA LYS A 139 -2.39 11.50 -12.23
C LYS A 139 -1.36 12.16 -11.31
N CYS A 140 -1.14 11.63 -10.10
CA CYS A 140 -0.08 12.09 -9.21
C CYS A 140 1.30 11.86 -9.83
N ILE A 141 1.51 10.67 -10.41
CA ILE A 141 2.78 10.30 -11.06
C ILE A 141 3.05 11.18 -12.28
N GLU A 142 2.09 11.30 -13.19
CA GLU A 142 2.23 12.10 -14.41
C GLU A 142 2.51 13.58 -14.13
N LYS A 143 1.94 14.12 -13.04
CA LYS A 143 2.05 15.52 -12.70
C LYS A 143 3.30 15.86 -11.89
N ASP A 144 3.61 15.03 -10.89
CA ASP A 144 4.53 15.42 -9.82
C ASP A 144 5.86 14.66 -9.86
N LEU A 145 5.94 13.49 -10.49
CA LEU A 145 7.20 12.77 -10.64
C LEU A 145 7.90 13.11 -11.98
N PRO A 146 9.25 13.07 -12.02
CA PRO A 146 9.98 13.12 -13.28
C PRO A 146 9.52 12.00 -14.22
N TYR A 147 9.59 12.27 -15.53
CA TYR A 147 9.27 11.27 -16.55
C TYR A 147 10.03 9.97 -16.28
N THR A 148 9.28 8.89 -16.10
CA THR A 148 9.82 7.55 -15.91
C THR A 148 9.61 6.78 -17.21
N PRO A 149 10.67 6.53 -18.01
CA PRO A 149 10.54 5.83 -19.27
C PRO A 149 9.86 4.47 -19.09
N GLY A 150 8.89 4.17 -19.96
CA GLY A 150 8.19 2.88 -19.94
C GLY A 150 7.09 2.74 -18.87
N TRP A 151 7.01 3.64 -17.87
CA TRP A 151 5.98 3.57 -16.82
C TRP A 151 4.56 3.56 -17.41
N SER A 152 4.26 4.50 -18.31
CA SER A 152 2.96 4.60 -18.96
C SER A 152 2.63 3.39 -19.83
N LEU A 153 3.64 2.79 -20.48
CA LEU A 153 3.49 1.61 -21.31
C LEU A 153 3.18 0.37 -20.47
N ILE A 154 3.94 0.12 -19.40
CA ILE A 154 3.69 -0.99 -18.46
C ILE A 154 2.29 -0.85 -17.88
N LYS A 155 1.90 0.36 -17.45
CA LYS A 155 0.57 0.62 -16.91
C LYS A 155 -0.53 0.38 -17.95
N ALA A 156 -0.32 0.77 -19.20
CA ALA A 156 -1.26 0.51 -20.28
C ALA A 156 -1.40 -0.99 -20.58
N ASN A 157 -0.29 -1.72 -20.65
CA ASN A 157 -0.26 -3.15 -20.92
C ASN A 157 -0.99 -3.94 -19.83
N GLY A 158 -0.72 -3.66 -18.55
CA GLY A 158 -1.41 -4.29 -17.43
C GLY A 158 -2.91 -3.99 -17.43
N ARG A 159 -3.29 -2.71 -17.55
CA ARG A 159 -4.70 -2.31 -17.59
C ARG A 159 -5.48 -2.97 -18.72
N ARG A 160 -4.89 -3.14 -19.91
CA ARG A 160 -5.55 -3.81 -21.05
C ARG A 160 -6.00 -5.24 -20.70
N LEU A 161 -5.32 -5.90 -19.77
CA LEU A 161 -5.65 -7.27 -19.39
C LEU A 161 -6.85 -7.36 -18.44
N PHE A 162 -7.09 -6.36 -17.59
CA PHE A 162 -8.14 -6.43 -16.57
C PHE A 162 -9.28 -5.42 -16.70
N VAL A 163 -9.08 -4.30 -17.43
CA VAL A 163 -10.11 -3.25 -17.59
C VAL A 163 -11.14 -3.69 -18.65
N PRO A 164 -12.42 -3.88 -18.28
CA PRO A 164 -13.45 -4.37 -19.21
C PRO A 164 -13.64 -3.50 -20.45
N GLU A 165 -13.56 -2.18 -20.30
CA GLU A 165 -13.68 -1.22 -21.40
C GLU A 165 -12.60 -1.39 -22.48
N TRP A 166 -11.49 -2.05 -22.14
CA TRP A 166 -10.36 -2.31 -23.04
C TRP A 166 -10.28 -3.79 -23.47
N GLY A 167 -11.35 -4.57 -23.23
CA GLY A 167 -11.43 -6.00 -23.55
C GLY A 167 -10.78 -6.91 -22.50
N GLY A 168 -10.38 -6.36 -21.36
CA GLY A 168 -9.85 -7.11 -20.23
C GLY A 168 -10.94 -7.70 -19.33
N LYS A 169 -10.52 -8.47 -18.33
CA LYS A 169 -11.39 -9.05 -17.31
C LYS A 169 -10.67 -9.11 -15.97
N TYR A 170 -11.34 -8.75 -14.88
CA TYR A 170 -10.70 -8.69 -13.56
C TYR A 170 -10.16 -10.06 -13.11
N GLU A 171 -10.72 -11.15 -13.62
CA GLU A 171 -10.34 -12.52 -13.33
C GLU A 171 -8.89 -12.84 -13.71
N VAL A 172 -8.22 -12.01 -14.52
CA VAL A 172 -6.79 -12.17 -14.82
C VAL A 172 -5.92 -12.16 -13.55
N PHE A 173 -6.36 -11.49 -12.47
CA PHE A 173 -5.66 -11.52 -11.18
C PHE A 173 -5.76 -12.88 -10.48
N LEU A 174 -6.71 -13.73 -10.86
CA LEU A 174 -6.90 -15.09 -10.33
C LEU A 174 -6.19 -16.17 -11.17
N GLU A 175 -5.78 -15.85 -12.40
CA GLU A 175 -5.13 -16.80 -13.30
C GLU A 175 -3.70 -17.16 -12.83
N ARG A 176 -3.33 -18.44 -12.92
CA ARG A 176 -2.00 -18.93 -12.54
C ARG A 176 -1.34 -19.74 -13.67
N PRO A 177 -0.03 -19.56 -13.94
CA PRO A 177 0.88 -18.60 -13.28
C PRO A 177 0.48 -17.15 -13.54
N LEU A 178 0.76 -16.25 -12.59
CA LEU A 178 0.41 -14.83 -12.71
C LEU A 178 1.08 -14.24 -13.97
N ALA A 179 0.29 -13.64 -14.85
CA ALA A 179 0.81 -13.06 -16.09
C ALA A 179 1.90 -12.02 -15.79
N ALA A 180 3.02 -12.08 -16.52
CA ALA A 180 4.17 -11.23 -16.28
C ALA A 180 3.86 -9.72 -16.36
N ASP A 181 2.95 -9.33 -17.26
CA ASP A 181 2.50 -7.94 -17.38
C ASP A 181 1.64 -7.49 -16.20
N ILE A 182 0.88 -8.40 -15.57
CA ILE A 182 0.15 -8.13 -14.33
C ILE A 182 1.13 -7.99 -13.16
N ALA A 183 2.10 -8.89 -13.03
CA ALA A 183 3.12 -8.80 -11.98
C ALA A 183 3.89 -7.47 -12.04
N LYS A 184 4.30 -7.03 -13.25
CA LYS A 184 4.95 -5.73 -13.47
C LYS A 184 4.04 -4.55 -13.17
N TYR A 185 2.76 -4.65 -13.53
CA TYR A 185 1.76 -3.62 -13.20
C TYR A 185 1.65 -3.44 -11.68
N CYS A 186 1.51 -4.54 -10.94
CA CYS A 186 1.45 -4.55 -9.47
C CYS A 186 2.72 -3.96 -8.82
N GLU A 187 3.91 -4.34 -9.32
CA GLU A 187 5.18 -3.79 -8.84
C GLU A 187 5.24 -2.27 -9.01
N GLN A 188 4.90 -1.80 -10.21
CA GLN A 188 5.14 -0.42 -10.61
C GLN A 188 4.29 0.59 -9.83
N ASP A 189 3.05 0.23 -9.47
CA ASP A 189 2.18 1.11 -8.71
C ASP A 189 2.69 1.31 -7.27
N LEU A 190 3.45 0.35 -6.71
CA LEU A 190 3.99 0.45 -5.36
C LEU A 190 5.36 1.16 -5.28
N VAL A 191 6.30 0.88 -6.20
CA VAL A 191 7.68 1.44 -6.17
C VAL A 191 7.75 2.97 -6.27
N VAL A 192 6.70 3.60 -6.79
CA VAL A 192 6.60 5.07 -6.92
C VAL A 192 6.06 5.74 -5.66
N MET A 193 5.34 5.02 -4.80
CA MET A 193 4.69 5.58 -3.61
C MET A 193 5.68 6.19 -2.60
N PRO A 194 6.86 5.60 -2.31
CA PRO A 194 7.83 6.22 -1.41
C PRO A 194 8.29 7.59 -1.91
N ARG A 195 8.53 7.75 -3.22
CA ARG A 195 8.93 9.02 -3.81
C ARG A 195 7.84 10.08 -3.71
N LEU A 196 6.59 9.69 -3.95
CA LEU A 196 5.43 10.58 -3.79
C LEU A 196 5.26 11.02 -2.33
N LEU A 197 5.33 10.08 -1.38
CA LEU A 197 5.20 10.40 0.04
C LEU A 197 6.31 11.34 0.51
N ALA A 198 7.57 11.06 0.16
CA ALA A 198 8.71 11.94 0.46
C ALA A 198 8.57 13.34 -0.17
N MET A 199 7.88 13.44 -1.30
CA MET A 199 7.63 14.72 -1.97
C MET A 199 6.49 15.53 -1.32
N TYR A 200 5.42 14.86 -0.88
CA TYR A 200 4.24 15.53 -0.34
C TYR A 200 4.37 15.81 1.16
N GLY A 201 4.93 14.90 1.95
CA GLY A 201 5.05 15.02 3.41
C GLY A 201 5.63 16.36 3.88
N PRO A 202 6.80 16.82 3.37
CA PRO A 202 7.41 18.09 3.76
C PRO A 202 6.58 19.33 3.39
N LYS A 203 5.64 19.21 2.46
CA LYS A 203 4.74 20.30 2.03
C LYS A 203 3.47 20.36 2.88
N LEU A 204 3.27 19.40 3.78
CA LEU A 204 2.04 19.30 4.55
C LEU A 204 1.99 20.40 5.63
N PRO A 205 0.97 21.28 5.63
CA PRO A 205 0.83 22.26 6.69
C PRO A 205 0.57 21.57 8.03
N THR A 206 1.34 21.91 9.07
CA THR A 206 1.26 21.29 10.40
C THR A 206 -0.15 21.28 10.97
N GLY A 207 -0.93 22.35 10.76
CA GLY A 207 -2.32 22.45 11.24
C GLY A 207 -3.33 21.51 10.54
N LEU A 208 -2.94 20.81 9.47
CA LEU A 208 -3.79 19.83 8.79
C LEU A 208 -3.55 18.39 9.27
N ALA A 209 -2.45 18.11 9.97
CA ALA A 209 -2.11 16.75 10.41
C ALA A 209 -3.22 16.08 11.26
N PRO A 210 -3.80 16.72 12.29
CA PRO A 210 -4.91 16.13 13.04
C PRO A 210 -6.16 15.87 12.17
N GLN A 211 -6.44 16.75 11.20
CA GLN A 211 -7.59 16.57 10.31
C GLN A 211 -7.39 15.40 9.36
N ILE A 212 -6.19 15.22 8.83
CA ILE A 212 -5.84 14.07 7.99
C ILE A 212 -6.03 12.77 8.75
N ARG A 213 -5.58 12.73 10.01
CA ARG A 213 -5.78 11.55 10.86
C ARG A 213 -7.27 11.21 10.98
N THR A 214 -8.11 12.19 11.33
CA THR A 214 -9.57 12.00 11.41
C THR A 214 -10.15 11.50 10.09
N ILE A 215 -9.75 12.06 8.96
CA ILE A 215 -10.21 11.64 7.64
C ILE A 215 -9.84 10.18 7.36
N VAL A 216 -8.62 9.76 7.68
CA VAL A 216 -8.14 8.39 7.47
C VAL A 216 -8.91 7.42 8.37
N ASP A 217 -9.09 7.77 9.65
CA ASP A 217 -9.87 6.97 10.59
C ASP A 217 -11.33 6.83 10.13
N ASP A 218 -11.95 7.90 9.63
CA ASP A 218 -13.29 7.86 9.06
C ASP A 218 -13.35 7.03 7.78
N ARG A 219 -12.34 7.10 6.90
CA ARG A 219 -12.26 6.23 5.70
C ARG A 219 -12.25 4.75 6.09
N ILE A 220 -11.46 4.38 7.10
CA ILE A 220 -11.33 3.00 7.62
C ILE A 220 -12.56 2.55 8.41
N ARG A 221 -13.22 3.47 9.13
CA ARG A 221 -14.45 3.15 9.87
C ARG A 221 -15.62 2.96 8.91
N CYS A 222 -15.84 3.92 8.02
CA CYS A 222 -16.92 3.87 7.04
C CYS A 222 -16.77 2.70 6.06
N SER A 223 -15.55 2.31 5.67
CA SER A 223 -15.31 1.17 4.78
C SER A 223 -15.86 -0.16 5.32
N LYS A 224 -16.09 -0.26 6.64
CA LYS A 224 -16.57 -1.49 7.31
C LYS A 224 -18.08 -1.50 7.54
N GLU A 225 -18.77 -0.39 7.31
CA GLU A 225 -20.22 -0.30 7.49
C GLU A 225 -20.95 -1.14 6.44
N ALA A 226 -22.10 -1.73 6.78
CA ALA A 226 -22.90 -2.53 5.83
C ALA A 226 -23.34 -1.73 4.58
N THR A 227 -23.48 -0.42 4.73
CA THR A 227 -23.91 0.53 3.70
C THR A 227 -22.75 1.11 2.87
N PHE A 228 -21.51 0.71 3.14
CA PHE A 228 -20.36 1.21 2.40
C PHE A 228 -20.48 0.87 0.91
N ASN A 229 -20.32 1.89 0.07
CA ASN A 229 -20.21 1.72 -1.37
C ASN A 229 -18.86 2.28 -1.85
N GLY A 230 -17.95 1.37 -2.14
CA GLY A 230 -16.62 1.63 -2.66
C GLY A 230 -16.54 2.05 -4.13
N LYS A 231 -17.68 2.14 -4.83
CA LYS A 231 -17.75 2.38 -6.28
C LYS A 231 -18.58 3.62 -6.61
N GLY A 232 -18.05 4.50 -7.45
CA GLY A 232 -18.80 5.63 -8.03
C GLY A 232 -18.13 6.98 -7.83
N ARG A 233 -18.78 8.03 -8.37
CA ARG A 233 -18.23 9.40 -8.41
C ARG A 233 -18.03 10.03 -7.03
N HIS A 234 -18.79 9.60 -6.01
CA HIS A 234 -18.64 10.11 -4.64
C HIS A 234 -17.27 9.77 -4.05
N MET A 235 -16.66 8.65 -4.46
CA MET A 235 -15.32 8.25 -4.02
C MET A 235 -14.23 9.20 -4.51
N ALA A 236 -14.48 9.93 -5.60
CA ALA A 236 -13.54 10.91 -6.13
C ALA A 236 -13.64 12.29 -5.44
N ILE A 237 -14.65 12.53 -4.61
CA ILE A 237 -14.81 13.80 -3.91
C ILE A 237 -13.73 13.93 -2.83
N GLY A 238 -13.02 15.05 -2.84
CA GLY A 238 -12.01 15.38 -1.84
C GLY A 238 -12.62 15.54 -0.44
N PRO A 239 -11.92 15.07 0.62
CA PRO A 239 -12.41 15.28 1.97
C PRO A 239 -12.47 16.78 2.30
N TYR A 240 -13.38 17.14 3.20
CA TYR A 240 -13.40 18.48 3.76
C TYR A 240 -12.19 18.66 4.68
N LEU A 241 -11.48 19.76 4.48
CA LEU A 241 -10.30 20.14 5.25
C LEU A 241 -10.46 21.62 5.59
N ALA A 242 -10.75 21.90 6.86
CA ALA A 242 -10.87 23.25 7.38
C ALA A 242 -9.56 24.02 7.19
N PRO A 243 -9.60 25.36 7.06
CA PRO A 243 -8.39 26.17 7.08
C PRO A 243 -7.53 25.81 8.28
N ALA A 244 -6.21 25.71 8.10
CA ALA A 244 -5.28 25.46 9.18
C ALA A 244 -5.38 26.62 10.18
N ARG A 245 -6.21 26.47 11.21
CA ARG A 245 -6.20 27.35 12.37
C ARG A 245 -5.02 26.91 13.25
N ASN A 246 -4.35 27.87 13.88
CA ASN A 246 -3.32 27.62 14.90
C ASN A 246 -3.95 27.00 16.17
N ASN A 247 -4.58 25.83 16.05
CA ASN A 247 -5.00 25.06 17.21
C ASN A 247 -3.80 24.22 17.66
N ALA A 248 -2.88 24.87 18.37
CA ALA A 248 -1.71 24.27 19.00
C ALA A 248 -2.04 23.16 20.04
N ASN A 249 -3.32 22.85 20.25
CA ASN A 249 -3.81 21.97 21.31
C ASN A 249 -4.30 20.58 20.84
N MET A 250 -4.25 20.26 19.54
CA MET A 250 -4.51 18.89 19.08
C MET A 250 -3.19 18.15 18.90
N ALA A 251 -2.96 17.13 19.73
CA ALA A 251 -1.82 16.23 19.57
C ALA A 251 -1.85 15.58 18.19
N SER A 252 -0.73 15.63 17.48
CA SER A 252 -0.56 14.89 16.23
C SER A 252 -0.47 13.40 16.53
N SER A 253 -0.98 12.56 15.64
CA SER A 253 -0.80 11.11 15.79
C SER A 253 0.63 10.70 15.39
N PRO A 254 1.17 9.58 15.89
CA PRO A 254 2.53 9.13 15.57
C PRO A 254 2.80 8.99 14.07
N GLU A 255 1.80 8.57 13.29
CA GLU A 255 1.91 8.46 11.83
C GLU A 255 2.12 9.85 11.20
N MET A 256 1.36 10.84 11.66
CA MET A 256 1.42 12.19 11.12
C MET A 256 2.65 12.96 11.61
N GLU A 257 3.13 12.68 12.83
CA GLU A 257 4.43 13.16 13.31
C GLU A 257 5.55 12.66 12.40
N LEU A 258 5.50 11.38 11.99
CA LEU A 258 6.48 10.82 11.07
C LEU A 258 6.41 11.51 9.69
N VAL A 259 5.21 11.66 9.14
CA VAL A 259 4.99 12.31 7.82
C VAL A 259 5.49 13.75 7.80
N CYS A 260 5.36 14.47 8.90
CA CYS A 260 5.85 15.85 9.03
C CYS A 260 7.33 15.94 9.44
N SER A 261 8.01 14.82 9.71
CA SER A 261 9.38 14.82 10.23
C SER A 261 10.43 14.87 9.12
N ASP A 262 11.60 15.42 9.44
CA ASP A 262 12.78 15.43 8.57
C ASP A 262 13.30 14.02 8.23
N ARG A 263 12.87 12.99 8.98
CA ARG A 263 13.24 11.58 8.76
C ARG A 263 12.47 10.95 7.60
N LEU A 264 11.35 11.54 7.15
CA LEU A 264 10.49 10.91 6.14
C LEU A 264 11.26 10.58 4.86
N GLY A 265 12.14 11.47 4.40
CA GLY A 265 12.94 11.26 3.19
C GLY A 265 13.90 10.07 3.30
N HIS A 266 14.46 9.82 4.49
CA HIS A 266 15.28 8.64 4.77
C HIS A 266 14.45 7.35 4.75
N LEU A 267 13.29 7.37 5.40
CA LEU A 267 12.38 6.21 5.50
C LEU A 267 11.71 5.83 4.18
N CYS A 268 11.67 6.76 3.21
CA CYS A 268 11.13 6.53 1.87
C CYS A 268 12.21 6.23 0.82
N ARG A 269 13.50 6.27 1.19
CA ARG A 269 14.58 6.01 0.24
C ARG A 269 14.56 4.55 -0.17
N LEU A 270 14.66 4.28 -1.47
CA LEU A 270 14.94 2.95 -1.99
C LEU A 270 16.40 2.93 -2.45
N ASP A 271 17.18 1.97 -1.95
CA ASP A 271 18.60 1.82 -2.27
C ASP A 271 18.78 0.74 -3.35
N ASP A 272 19.65 1.00 -4.33
CA ASP A 272 20.02 0.01 -5.35
C ASP A 272 21.05 -1.02 -4.84
N SER A 273 21.43 -0.95 -3.56
CA SER A 273 22.43 -1.83 -2.97
C SER A 273 21.87 -3.24 -2.74
N PRO A 274 22.68 -4.30 -2.96
CA PRO A 274 22.31 -5.67 -2.67
C PRO A 274 22.37 -5.91 -1.16
N LEU A 275 21.49 -5.27 -0.40
CA LEU A 275 21.41 -5.45 1.06
C LEU A 275 20.62 -6.71 1.46
N ASP A 276 19.86 -7.29 0.53
CA ASP A 276 18.95 -8.36 0.87
C ASP A 276 19.54 -9.73 0.53
N ASN A 277 20.21 -10.32 1.53
CA ASN A 277 20.45 -11.75 1.68
C ASN A 277 19.14 -12.58 1.56
N LEU A 278 17.98 -11.92 1.55
CA LEU A 278 16.67 -12.49 1.28
C LEU A 278 16.48 -13.00 -0.15
N THR A 279 17.04 -12.34 -1.16
CA THR A 279 16.92 -12.88 -2.52
C THR A 279 17.57 -14.25 -2.59
N ASP A 280 18.71 -14.43 -1.92
CA ASP A 280 19.40 -15.72 -1.81
C ASP A 280 18.63 -16.73 -0.95
N GLN A 281 17.99 -16.29 0.14
CA GLN A 281 17.11 -17.15 0.95
C GLN A 281 15.86 -17.62 0.18
N PHE A 282 15.20 -16.73 -0.56
CA PHE A 282 14.06 -17.07 -1.42
C PHE A 282 14.50 -18.00 -2.55
N ASN A 283 15.63 -17.73 -3.19
CA ASN A 283 16.21 -18.61 -4.21
C ASN A 283 16.54 -20.00 -3.62
N ALA A 284 17.10 -20.06 -2.42
CA ALA A 284 17.40 -21.31 -1.73
C ALA A 284 16.15 -22.12 -1.35
N LEU A 285 15.02 -21.44 -1.05
CA LEU A 285 13.73 -22.08 -0.82
C LEU A 285 13.13 -22.64 -2.11
N GLN A 286 13.18 -21.90 -3.21
CA GLN A 286 12.67 -22.37 -4.51
C GLN A 286 13.45 -23.58 -5.07
N VAL A 287 14.74 -23.74 -4.71
CA VAL A 287 15.53 -24.93 -5.07
C VAL A 287 15.12 -26.17 -4.27
N LYS A 288 14.58 -26.04 -3.05
CA LYS A 288 14.12 -27.17 -2.24
C LYS A 288 12.75 -27.73 -2.64
N HIS A 289 12.00 -27.00 -3.47
CA HIS A 289 10.66 -27.37 -3.92
C HIS A 289 10.59 -27.78 -5.41
N LYS A 290 11.74 -27.92 -6.08
CA LYS A 290 11.88 -28.63 -7.37
C LYS A 290 12.40 -30.03 -7.15
#